data_AF-A0A7S3GJ98-F1
#
_entry.id   AF-A0A7S3GJ98-F1
#
_cell.length_a   1.000
_cell.length_b   1.000
_cell.length_c   1.000
_cell.angle_alpha   90.00
_cell.angle_beta   90.00
_cell.angle_gamma   90.00
#
_symmetry.space_group_name_H-M   'P 1'
#
loop_
_entity.id
_entity.type
_entity.pdbx_description
1 polymer ?
#
loop_
_entity_poly.entity_id
_entity_poly.type
_entity_poly.pdbx_seq_one_letter_code
_entity_poly.pdbx_strand_id
1 'polypeptide(L)'
;MKDLKAKIHAVVHERKDPSIKPAYGENTSTVRLLGCIPKGKATLKAWFNNVSYTMGEVAYVKADISNDSKRDIGSMNTVLMREIIIRGRGFNNRHTIKGEVLKNKYPGVKALKKSEQALPLQLNVAQPTANGNLISCRYWLDIECDISFAPDIEVHMPVEIF
;
A
#
# COMPACT_ATOMS: atom_id res chain seq x y z
N MET A 1 -18.54 -47.68 -27.34
CA MET A 1 -18.91 -46.26 -27.57
C MET A 1 -18.07 -45.41 -26.63
N LYS A 2 -17.27 -44.47 -27.16
CA LYS A 2 -16.41 -43.58 -26.37
C LYS A 2 -17.12 -42.23 -26.31
N ASP A 3 -17.61 -41.83 -25.14
CA ASP A 3 -18.30 -40.54 -24.97
C ASP A 3 -17.36 -39.37 -25.28
N LEU A 4 -17.81 -38.47 -26.15
CA LEU A 4 -17.16 -37.18 -26.35
C LEU A 4 -17.47 -36.27 -25.16
N LYS A 5 -16.46 -36.01 -24.33
CA LYS A 5 -16.56 -35.02 -23.26
C LYS A 5 -16.32 -33.62 -23.85
N ALA A 6 -17.37 -32.80 -23.93
CA ALA A 6 -17.23 -31.38 -24.22
C ALA A 6 -16.50 -30.69 -23.06
N LYS A 7 -15.35 -30.08 -23.33
CA LYS A 7 -14.64 -29.22 -22.37
C LYS A 7 -15.00 -27.78 -22.66
N ILE A 8 -15.66 -27.12 -21.71
CA ILE A 8 -15.96 -25.70 -21.76
C ILE A 8 -14.95 -24.98 -20.86
N HIS A 9 -14.29 -23.96 -21.39
CA HIS A 9 -13.40 -23.10 -20.63
C HIS A 9 -14.22 -21.95 -20.04
N ALA A 10 -14.44 -21.98 -18.73
CA ALA A 10 -15.00 -20.85 -17.98
C ALA A 10 -13.86 -20.06 -17.33
N VAL A 11 -13.87 -18.74 -17.50
CA VAL A 11 -13.00 -17.84 -16.73
C VAL A 11 -13.77 -17.47 -15.46
N VAL A 12 -13.33 -18.00 -14.33
CA VAL A 12 -13.91 -17.70 -13.02
C VAL A 12 -13.10 -16.55 -12.43
N HIS A 13 -13.73 -15.41 -12.22
CA HIS A 13 -13.17 -14.32 -11.44
C HIS A 13 -13.46 -14.58 -9.96
N GLU A 14 -12.44 -14.42 -9.12
CA GLU A 14 -12.58 -14.57 -7.66
C GLU A 14 -13.57 -13.52 -7.14
N ARG A 15 -14.51 -13.95 -6.29
CA ARG A 15 -15.52 -13.06 -5.70
C ARG A 15 -14.87 -12.27 -4.57
N LYS A 16 -15.22 -10.98 -4.47
CA LYS A 16 -14.91 -10.09 -3.33
C LYS A 16 -15.22 -10.80 -2.02
N ASP A 17 -14.20 -11.02 -1.18
CA ASP A 17 -14.38 -11.64 0.14
C ASP A 17 -15.10 -10.65 1.07
N PRO A 18 -16.31 -10.96 1.56
CA PRO A 18 -17.07 -10.05 2.41
C PRO A 18 -16.49 -9.93 3.84
N SER A 19 -15.47 -10.69 4.20
CA SER A 19 -14.82 -10.66 5.53
C SER A 19 -13.72 -9.60 5.69
N ILE A 20 -13.55 -8.75 4.67
CA ILE A 20 -12.59 -7.65 4.63
C ILE A 20 -12.72 -6.74 5.87
N LYS A 21 -11.73 -6.82 6.76
CA LYS A 21 -11.58 -5.91 7.90
C LYS A 21 -10.92 -4.62 7.43
N PRO A 22 -11.29 -3.44 7.96
CA PRO A 22 -10.57 -2.21 7.68
C PRO A 22 -9.07 -2.40 7.97
N ALA A 23 -8.23 -1.98 7.04
CA ALA A 23 -6.79 -2.06 7.25
C ALA A 23 -6.36 -0.95 8.20
N TYR A 24 -5.48 -1.29 9.13
CA TYR A 24 -4.88 -0.37 10.09
C TYR A 24 -3.38 -0.62 10.11
N GLY A 25 -2.60 0.47 10.06
CA GLY A 25 -1.17 0.45 10.23
C GLY A 25 -0.74 1.50 11.26
N GLU A 26 0.23 1.15 12.10
CA GLU A 26 0.84 2.07 13.06
C GLU A 26 2.35 1.86 13.11
N ASN A 27 3.10 2.96 13.09
CA ASN A 27 4.53 2.96 13.26
C ASN A 27 4.94 4.15 14.15
N THR A 28 5.68 3.86 15.22
CA THR A 28 6.33 4.86 16.05
C THR A 28 7.83 4.71 15.93
N SER A 29 8.50 5.75 15.45
CA SER A 29 9.93 5.72 15.19
C SER A 29 10.65 6.94 15.75
N THR A 30 11.93 6.77 16.09
CA THR A 30 12.79 7.87 16.54
C THR A 30 13.31 8.61 15.31
N VAL A 31 13.03 9.90 15.20
CA VAL A 31 13.53 10.74 14.12
C VAL A 31 15.01 11.01 14.37
N ARG A 32 15.88 10.48 13.51
CA ARG A 32 17.34 10.63 13.60
C ARG A 32 17.86 11.47 12.45
N LEU A 33 18.36 12.66 12.77
CA LEU A 33 19.05 13.51 11.80
C LEU A 33 20.38 12.86 11.39
N LEU A 34 20.63 12.79 10.08
CA LEU A 34 21.77 12.12 9.45
C LEU A 34 21.89 10.66 9.90
N GLY A 35 20.77 10.01 10.23
CA GLY A 35 20.69 8.64 10.69
C GLY A 35 21.15 8.39 12.13
N CYS A 36 21.85 9.33 12.79
CA CYS A 36 22.45 9.08 14.10
C CYS A 36 22.01 10.02 15.23
N ILE A 37 21.68 11.29 14.95
CA ILE A 37 21.39 12.27 16.00
C ILE A 37 19.89 12.28 16.32
N PRO A 38 19.45 11.78 17.49
CA PRO A 38 18.03 11.76 17.83
C PRO A 38 17.47 13.18 17.96
N LYS A 39 16.31 13.42 17.34
CA LYS A 39 15.60 14.71 17.37
C LYS A 39 14.20 14.60 18.00
N GLY A 40 13.81 13.42 18.46
CA GLY A 40 12.52 13.13 19.09
C GLY A 40 11.86 11.93 18.41
N LYS A 41 10.56 11.77 18.61
CA LYS A 41 9.78 10.66 18.04
C LYS A 41 8.69 11.18 17.12
N ALA A 42 8.29 10.37 16.17
CA ALA A 42 7.05 10.59 15.46
C ALA A 42 6.27 9.28 15.36
N THR A 43 4.95 9.40 15.47
CA THR A 43 4.00 8.29 15.43
C THR A 43 3.03 8.51 14.29
N LEU A 44 3.03 7.60 13.33
CA LEU A 44 2.10 7.55 12.21
C LEU A 44 1.09 6.43 12.46
N LYS A 45 -0.20 6.76 12.36
CA LYS A 45 -1.29 5.79 12.29
C LYS A 45 -2.05 6.05 11.00
N ALA A 46 -2.42 5.00 10.28
CA ALA A 46 -3.23 5.13 9.09
C ALA A 46 -4.25 4.00 9.00
N TRP A 47 -5.41 4.30 8.42
CA TRP A 47 -6.46 3.32 8.20
C TRP A 47 -7.38 3.73 7.06
N PHE A 48 -8.12 2.76 6.55
CA PHE A 48 -9.19 3.00 5.58
C PHE A 48 -10.35 2.03 5.78
N ASN A 49 -11.54 2.48 5.41
CA ASN A 49 -12.79 1.75 5.68
C ASN A 49 -13.00 0.56 4.75
N ASN A 50 -12.37 0.55 3.57
CA ASN A 50 -12.54 -0.48 2.56
C ASN A 50 -11.18 -0.93 2.04
N VAL A 51 -10.90 -2.23 2.07
CA VAL A 51 -9.63 -2.77 1.55
C VAL A 51 -9.72 -3.27 0.12
N SER A 52 -10.90 -3.19 -0.49
CA SER A 52 -11.16 -3.60 -1.86
C SER A 52 -11.68 -2.43 -2.68
N TYR A 53 -11.07 -2.17 -3.82
CA TYR A 53 -11.48 -1.08 -4.69
C TYR A 53 -11.68 -1.58 -6.12
N THR A 54 -12.62 -0.98 -6.83
CA THR A 54 -12.73 -1.13 -8.27
C THR A 54 -11.85 -0.08 -8.97
N MET A 55 -11.35 -0.42 -10.16
CA MET A 55 -10.65 0.55 -11.00
C MET A 55 -11.47 1.84 -11.19
N GLY A 56 -10.83 2.99 -10.97
CA GLY A 56 -11.47 4.30 -11.05
C GLY A 56 -12.08 4.80 -9.73
N GLU A 57 -12.09 4.01 -8.66
CA GLU A 57 -12.47 4.48 -7.33
C GLU A 57 -11.35 5.31 -6.67
N VAL A 58 -11.72 6.04 -5.60
CA VAL A 58 -10.79 6.77 -4.75
C VAL A 58 -10.63 6.03 -3.43
N ALA A 59 -9.40 5.66 -3.09
CA ALA A 59 -9.04 5.18 -1.76
C ALA A 59 -8.87 6.36 -0.80
N TYR A 60 -9.79 6.49 0.16
CA TYR A 60 -9.71 7.52 1.19
C TYR A 60 -8.99 6.98 2.42
N VAL A 61 -7.69 7.27 2.51
CA VAL A 61 -6.91 6.96 3.71
C VAL A 61 -7.08 8.07 4.74
N LYS A 62 -7.30 7.68 5.99
CA LYS A 62 -7.18 8.58 7.13
C LYS A 62 -5.83 8.35 7.79
N ALA A 63 -5.12 9.43 8.10
CA ALA A 63 -3.83 9.36 8.75
C ALA A 63 -3.77 10.32 9.95
N ASP A 64 -3.42 9.77 11.10
CA ASP A 64 -3.08 10.52 12.31
C ASP A 64 -1.58 10.51 12.49
N ILE A 65 -0.99 11.70 12.60
CA ILE A 65 0.45 11.88 12.74
C ILE A 65 0.74 12.76 13.96
N SER A 66 1.51 12.22 14.90
CA SER A 66 2.07 12.92 16.05
C SER A 66 3.55 13.15 15.79
N ASN A 67 3.95 14.38 15.47
CA ASN A 67 5.35 14.74 15.31
C ASN A 67 5.89 15.36 16.60
N ASP A 68 6.32 14.50 17.53
CA ASP A 68 6.97 14.90 18.79
C ASP A 68 8.49 15.10 18.62
N SER A 69 8.93 15.39 17.39
CA SER A 69 10.33 15.65 17.05
C SER A 69 10.59 17.14 16.78
N LYS A 70 11.86 17.53 16.88
CA LYS A 70 12.36 18.87 16.54
C LYS A 70 12.58 19.06 15.03
N ARG A 71 12.08 18.16 14.19
CA ARG A 71 12.18 18.22 12.73
C ARG A 71 10.78 18.33 12.13
N ASP A 72 10.67 19.10 11.06
CA ASP A 72 9.46 19.11 10.25
C ASP A 72 9.40 17.81 9.45
N ILE A 73 8.21 17.20 9.38
CA ILE A 73 7.85 16.26 8.34
C ILE A 73 7.55 17.12 7.10
N GLY A 74 8.32 16.96 6.04
CA GLY A 74 8.23 17.80 4.84
C GLY A 74 6.98 17.49 4.02
N SER A 75 6.63 16.21 3.91
CA SER A 75 5.41 15.76 3.24
C SER A 75 4.93 14.42 3.77
N MET A 76 3.63 14.20 3.62
CA MET A 76 3.05 12.87 3.67
C MET A 76 2.80 12.39 2.24
N ASN A 77 3.04 11.11 1.97
CA ASN A 77 2.78 10.52 0.66
C ASN A 77 1.89 9.29 0.81
N THR A 78 1.00 9.08 -0.14
CA THR A 78 0.33 7.79 -0.36
C THR A 78 0.92 7.17 -1.61
N VAL A 79 1.47 5.96 -1.50
CA VAL A 79 2.13 5.26 -2.60
C VAL A 79 1.47 3.91 -2.80
N LEU A 80 0.79 3.72 -3.94
CA LEU A 80 0.28 2.42 -4.33
C LEU A 80 1.44 1.61 -4.89
N MET A 81 1.80 0.55 -4.18
CA MET A 81 2.83 -0.39 -4.61
C MET A 81 2.19 -1.63 -5.23
N ARG A 82 2.88 -2.20 -6.21
CA ARG A 82 2.51 -3.46 -6.85
C ARG A 82 3.65 -4.43 -6.82
N GLU A 83 3.32 -5.70 -6.59
CA GLU A 83 4.22 -6.81 -6.88
C GLU A 83 3.52 -7.82 -7.80
N ILE A 84 4.18 -8.13 -8.92
CA ILE A 84 3.80 -9.19 -9.84
C ILE A 84 4.83 -10.31 -9.70
N ILE A 85 4.35 -11.51 -9.37
CA ILE A 85 5.15 -12.73 -9.34
C ILE A 85 4.75 -13.60 -10.53
N ILE A 86 5.69 -13.85 -11.43
CA ILE A 86 5.55 -14.76 -12.57
C ILE A 86 6.31 -16.06 -12.22
N ARG A 87 5.62 -17.19 -12.28
CA ARG A 87 6.13 -18.54 -12.00
C ARG A 87 6.08 -19.38 -13.28
N GLY A 88 7.23 -19.82 -13.76
CA GLY A 88 7.37 -20.79 -14.85
C GLY A 88 7.27 -22.23 -14.35
N ARG A 89 7.40 -23.20 -15.27
CA ARG A 89 7.54 -24.62 -14.89
C ARG A 89 8.92 -24.86 -14.27
N GLY A 90 8.95 -25.45 -13.07
CA GLY A 90 10.17 -25.78 -12.32
C GLY A 90 10.40 -24.88 -11.10
N PHE A 91 11.00 -25.45 -10.04
CA PHE A 91 11.11 -24.84 -8.70
C PHE A 91 11.85 -23.47 -8.64
N ASN A 92 12.68 -23.14 -9.65
CA ASN A 92 13.53 -21.94 -9.65
C ASN A 92 13.14 -20.87 -10.70
N ASN A 93 12.05 -21.07 -11.46
CA ASN A 93 11.64 -20.11 -12.49
C ASN A 93 10.67 -19.08 -11.92
N ARG A 94 11.15 -18.23 -11.01
CA ARG A 94 10.37 -17.13 -10.42
C ARG A 94 10.96 -15.79 -10.83
N HIS A 95 10.12 -14.93 -11.42
CA HIS A 95 10.44 -13.53 -11.67
C HIS A 95 9.50 -12.64 -10.87
N THR A 96 10.04 -11.67 -10.13
CA THR A 96 9.28 -10.74 -9.30
C THR A 96 9.50 -9.33 -9.82
N ILE A 97 8.42 -8.65 -10.19
CA ILE A 97 8.41 -7.25 -10.61
C ILE A 97 7.73 -6.47 -9.49
N LYS A 98 8.46 -5.62 -8.79
CA LYS A 98 7.94 -4.76 -7.71
C LYS A 98 8.18 -3.30 -8.07
N GLY A 99 7.18 -2.45 -7.86
CA GLY A 99 7.32 -1.03 -8.13
C GLY A 99 6.13 -0.19 -7.69
N GLU A 100 6.37 1.12 -7.65
CA GLU A 100 5.35 2.14 -7.48
C GLU A 100 4.45 2.20 -8.72
N VAL A 101 3.14 2.24 -8.49
CA VAL A 101 2.12 2.40 -9.53
C VAL A 101 1.58 3.82 -9.54
N LEU A 102 1.39 4.39 -8.35
CA LEU A 102 0.84 5.73 -8.19
C LEU A 102 1.35 6.36 -6.89
N LYS A 103 1.60 7.66 -6.91
CA LYS A 103 1.99 8.43 -5.73
C LYS A 103 1.31 9.78 -5.71
N ASN A 104 0.69 10.10 -4.58
CA ASN A 104 0.20 11.43 -4.26
C ASN A 104 0.98 12.00 -3.08
N LYS A 105 1.24 13.31 -3.14
CA LYS A 105 1.95 14.08 -2.13
C LYS A 105 1.00 15.04 -1.43
N TYR A 106 1.11 15.14 -0.12
CA TYR A 106 0.28 15.97 0.75
C TYR A 106 1.14 16.83 1.68
N PRO A 107 0.57 17.90 2.26
CA PRO A 107 1.26 18.71 3.24
C PRO A 107 1.80 17.87 4.40
N GLY A 108 3.05 18.12 4.77
CA GLY A 108 3.67 17.51 5.94
C GLY A 108 3.21 18.14 7.26
N VAL A 109 3.87 17.77 8.35
CA VAL A 109 3.53 18.23 9.71
C VAL A 109 4.74 18.87 10.38
N LYS A 110 4.55 20.10 10.82
CA LYS A 110 5.60 20.88 11.51
C LYS A 110 6.08 20.19 12.78
N ALA A 111 7.32 20.50 13.17
CA ALA A 111 7.92 20.03 14.41
C ALA A 111 7.01 20.30 15.61
N LEU A 112 6.93 19.34 16.54
CA LEU A 112 6.14 19.43 17.78
C LEU A 112 4.64 19.68 17.54
N LYS A 113 4.09 19.21 16.41
CA LYS A 113 2.67 19.34 16.06
C LYS A 113 2.05 17.98 15.75
N LYS A 114 0.73 17.96 15.77
CA LYS A 114 -0.08 16.80 15.37
C LYS A 114 -1.01 17.22 14.25
N SER A 115 -1.37 16.27 13.41
CA SER A 115 -2.35 16.47 12.34
C SER A 115 -3.15 15.20 12.13
N GLU A 116 -4.43 15.36 11.85
CA GLU A 116 -5.25 14.35 11.19
C GLU A 116 -5.44 14.81 9.74
N GLN A 117 -5.24 13.91 8.78
CA GLN A 117 -5.35 14.21 7.35
C GLN A 117 -6.12 13.12 6.61
N ALA A 118 -6.94 13.53 5.64
CA ALA A 118 -7.50 12.65 4.63
C ALA A 118 -6.59 12.68 3.40
N LEU A 119 -6.16 11.50 2.95
CA LEU A 119 -5.19 11.32 1.87
C LEU A 119 -5.85 10.52 0.71
N PRO A 120 -6.65 11.19 -0.16
CA PRO A 120 -7.36 10.53 -1.24
C PRO A 120 -6.46 10.09 -2.41
N LEU A 121 -6.47 8.81 -2.74
CA LEU A 121 -5.71 8.25 -3.86
C LEU A 121 -6.63 7.72 -4.96
N GLN A 122 -6.58 8.32 -6.15
CA GLN A 122 -7.39 7.95 -7.31
C GLN A 122 -6.82 6.72 -8.04
N LEU A 123 -7.51 5.58 -8.02
CA LEU A 123 -7.00 4.29 -8.55
C LEU A 123 -7.28 4.10 -10.05
N ASN A 124 -6.70 4.93 -10.91
CA ASN A 124 -6.99 4.95 -12.36
C ASN A 124 -6.08 4.07 -13.23
N VAL A 125 -4.91 3.66 -12.75
CA VAL A 125 -3.89 2.94 -13.54
C VAL A 125 -3.59 1.52 -13.06
N ALA A 126 -4.37 1.01 -12.09
CA ALA A 126 -4.14 -0.30 -11.49
C ALA A 126 -4.80 -1.43 -12.30
N GLN A 127 -4.12 -2.56 -12.41
CA GLN A 127 -4.69 -3.81 -12.93
C GLN A 127 -5.33 -4.60 -11.79
N PRO A 128 -6.30 -5.50 -12.05
CA PRO A 128 -6.89 -6.31 -10.99
C PRO A 128 -5.85 -7.16 -10.25
N THR A 129 -6.04 -7.32 -8.94
CA THR A 129 -5.37 -8.31 -8.11
C THR A 129 -5.61 -9.70 -8.68
N ALA A 130 -4.56 -10.53 -8.68
CA ALA A 130 -4.62 -11.89 -9.21
C ALA A 130 -3.87 -12.86 -8.29
N ASN A 131 -4.51 -13.97 -7.93
CA ASN A 131 -3.92 -15.03 -7.11
C ASN A 131 -3.79 -16.33 -7.90
N GLY A 132 -3.06 -16.29 -9.02
CA GLY A 132 -2.83 -17.45 -9.87
C GLY A 132 -1.56 -18.21 -9.53
N ASN A 133 -1.54 -19.50 -9.91
CA ASN A 133 -0.36 -20.36 -9.78
C ASN A 133 0.80 -19.93 -10.70
N LEU A 134 0.48 -19.41 -11.89
CA LEU A 134 1.48 -18.93 -12.87
C LEU A 134 1.78 -17.44 -12.70
N ILE A 135 0.76 -16.63 -12.42
CA ILE A 135 0.90 -15.18 -12.25
C ILE A 135 0.13 -14.80 -10.99
N SER A 136 0.81 -14.08 -10.10
CA SER A 136 0.18 -13.41 -8.96
C SER A 136 0.46 -11.91 -9.04
N CYS A 137 -0.54 -11.09 -8.77
CA CYS A 137 -0.45 -9.64 -8.71
C CYS A 137 -1.07 -9.20 -7.39
N ARG A 138 -0.29 -8.54 -6.54
CA ARG A 138 -0.74 -8.02 -5.25
C ARG A 138 -0.40 -6.54 -5.11
N TYR A 139 -1.23 -5.84 -4.36
CA TYR A 139 -1.06 -4.43 -4.06
C TYR A 139 -1.00 -4.20 -2.56
N TRP A 140 -0.33 -3.12 -2.19
CA TRP A 140 -0.43 -2.54 -0.86
C TRP A 140 -0.20 -1.03 -0.99
N LEU A 141 -0.68 -0.31 0.01
CA LEU A 141 -0.60 1.12 0.10
C LEU A 141 0.41 1.51 1.17
N ASP A 142 1.40 2.28 0.77
CA ASP A 142 2.41 2.83 1.66
C ASP A 142 2.03 4.26 2.02
N ILE A 143 1.97 4.54 3.32
CA ILE A 143 1.81 5.90 3.83
C ILE A 143 3.16 6.31 4.39
N GLU A 144 3.84 7.21 3.69
CA GLU A 144 5.21 7.62 3.97
C GLU A 144 5.21 9.05 4.54
N CYS A 145 5.98 9.29 5.59
CA CYS A 145 6.32 10.60 6.11
C CYS A 145 7.77 10.93 5.76
N ASP A 146 7.98 11.83 4.80
CA ASP A 146 9.30 12.29 4.37
C ASP A 146 9.86 13.31 5.37
N ILE A 147 11.03 12.99 5.93
CA ILE A 147 11.73 13.87 6.88
C ILE A 147 13.12 14.16 6.33
N SER A 148 13.38 15.43 5.99
CA SER A 148 14.67 15.81 5.40
C SER A 148 15.87 15.39 6.26
N PHE A 149 16.78 14.65 5.63
CA PHE A 149 17.99 14.11 6.25
C PHE A 149 17.71 13.12 7.41
N ALA A 150 16.54 12.52 7.47
CA ALA A 150 16.24 11.41 8.38
C ALA A 150 15.59 10.27 7.58
N PRO A 151 15.62 9.03 8.09
CA PRO A 151 14.84 7.96 7.51
C PRO A 151 13.34 8.28 7.59
N ASP A 152 12.61 7.87 6.56
CA ASP A 152 11.16 8.04 6.51
C ASP A 152 10.46 7.15 7.53
N ILE A 153 9.26 7.57 7.94
CA ILE A 153 8.36 6.75 8.74
C ILE A 153 7.25 6.27 7.83
N GLU A 154 7.08 4.97 7.74
CA GLU A 154 6.13 4.35 6.81
C GLU A 154 5.24 3.30 7.50
N VAL A 155 4.02 3.15 6.98
CA VAL A 155 3.14 2.03 7.27
C VAL A 155 2.66 1.40 5.96
N HIS A 156 2.64 0.07 5.91
CA HIS A 156 2.24 -0.70 4.74
C HIS A 156 0.89 -1.37 5.02
N MET A 157 -0.12 -1.10 4.19
CA MET A 157 -1.46 -1.66 4.36
C MET A 157 -1.89 -2.42 3.10
N PRO A 158 -2.30 -3.70 3.20
CA PRO A 158 -2.69 -4.49 2.02
C PRO A 158 -3.98 -3.92 1.39
N VAL A 159 -4.07 -4.00 0.06
CA VAL A 159 -5.25 -3.57 -0.69
C VAL A 159 -5.52 -4.52 -1.85
N GLU A 160 -6.79 -4.75 -2.14
CA GLU A 160 -7.28 -5.52 -3.28
C GLU A 160 -7.88 -4.58 -4.31
N ILE A 161 -7.57 -4.82 -5.58
CA ILE A 161 -8.09 -4.04 -6.70
C ILE A 161 -8.81 -5.00 -7.64
N PHE A 162 -10.03 -4.66 -8.06
CA PHE A 162 -10.88 -5.48 -8.94
C PHE A 162 -11.22 -4.76 -10.25
#